data_AF-A0A938X357-F1
#
_entry.id   AF-A0A938X357-F1
#
_cell.length_a   1.000
_cell.length_b   1.000
_cell.length_c   1.000
_cell.angle_alpha   90.00
_cell.angle_beta   90.00
_cell.angle_gamma   90.00
#
_symmetry.space_group_name_H-M   'P 1'
#
loop_
_entity.id
_entity.type
_entity.pdbx_description
1 polymer ?
#
loop_
_entity_poly.entity_id
_entity_poly.type
_entity_poly.pdbx_seq_one_letter_code
_entity_poly.pdbx_strand_id
1 'polypeptide(L)'
;MELNYKNVNGYLLPELEYKSGEQMLHIGKYGFLRRDYLKNCKRAKYQVMLLKDTLGEHLLEIDRVAKEREEIILKQLEKSDPLPDKEDDQMAWVRAVNQHRAIAEEMILAELIYVS
;
A
#
# COMPACT_ATOMS: atom_id res chain seq x y z
N MET A 1 11.39 6.09 29.40
CA MET A 1 11.92 6.36 28.04
C MET A 1 13.08 7.33 28.25
N GLU A 2 14.32 6.86 28.10
CA GLU A 2 15.48 7.75 28.14
C GLU A 2 15.58 8.43 26.77
N LEU A 3 15.49 9.76 26.75
CA LEU A 3 15.66 10.55 25.54
C LEU A 3 17.14 10.93 25.42
N ASN A 4 17.77 10.41 24.38
CA ASN A 4 19.11 10.84 23.98
C ASN A 4 18.99 12.15 23.19
N TYR A 5 19.97 13.03 23.33
CA TYR A 5 19.98 14.32 22.65
C TYR A 5 21.31 14.50 21.91
N LYS A 6 21.22 14.97 20.67
CA LYS A 6 22.36 15.36 19.86
C LYS A 6 22.44 16.87 19.75
N ASN A 7 23.63 17.42 19.97
CA ASN A 7 23.86 18.83 19.71
C ASN A 7 24.02 19.06 18.20
N VAL A 8 23.13 19.88 17.62
CA VAL A 8 23.20 20.33 16.23
C VAL A 8 23.17 21.85 16.24
N ASN A 9 24.30 22.48 15.91
CA ASN A 9 24.46 23.94 15.86
C ASN A 9 24.05 24.68 17.15
N GLY A 10 24.33 24.10 18.32
CA GLY A 10 24.00 24.69 19.63
C GLY A 10 22.61 24.32 20.15
N TYR A 11 21.80 23.61 19.36
CA TYR A 11 20.50 23.08 19.79
C TYR A 11 20.61 21.61 20.18
N LEU A 12 20.07 21.24 21.35
CA LEU A 12 19.91 19.84 21.74
C LEU A 12 18.64 19.29 21.11
N LEU A 13 18.80 18.52 20.04
CA LEU A 13 17.71 17.84 19.36
C LEU A 13 17.60 16.41 19.89
N PRO A 14 16.40 15.93 20.26
CA PRO A 14 16.23 14.54 20.67
C PRO A 14 16.55 13.61 19.50
N GLU A 15 17.30 12.55 19.78
CA GLU A 15 17.50 11.44 18.87
C GLU A 15 16.23 10.60 18.87
N LEU A 16 15.46 10.73 17.80
CA LEU A 16 14.19 10.04 17.62
C LEU A 16 14.41 8.86 16.66
N GLU A 17 14.52 7.65 17.23
CA GLU A 17 14.40 6.40 16.46
C GLU A 17 12.96 5.92 16.53
N TYR A 18 12.39 5.58 15.37
CA TYR A 18 11.00 5.14 15.27
C TYR A 18 10.93 3.91 14.37
N LYS A 19 10.15 2.90 14.79
CA LYS A 19 10.06 1.59 14.13
C LYS A 19 9.51 1.70 12.72
N SER A 20 8.62 2.68 12.51
CA SER A 20 8.07 2.90 11.17
C SER A 20 9.12 3.33 10.14
N GLY A 21 10.29 3.86 10.55
CA GLY A 21 11.37 4.25 9.66
C GLY A 21 12.03 3.04 8.99
N GLU A 22 12.28 1.98 9.75
CA GLU A 22 12.79 0.72 9.22
C GLU A 22 11.74 0.00 8.37
N GLN A 23 10.48 -0.04 8.85
CA GLN A 23 9.37 -0.65 8.12
C GLN A 23 9.12 0.00 6.76
N MET A 24 9.39 1.31 6.64
CA MET A 24 9.27 2.04 5.37
C MET A 24 10.19 1.51 4.28
N LEU A 25 11.28 0.82 4.61
CA LEU A 25 12.18 0.19 3.62
C LEU A 25 11.54 -1.02 2.93
N HIS A 26 10.47 -1.58 3.50
CA HIS A 26 9.82 -2.80 3.04
C HIS A 26 8.42 -2.57 2.46
N ILE A 27 8.02 -1.31 2.28
CA ILE A 27 6.70 -0.96 1.74
C ILE A 27 6.63 -1.28 0.24
N GLY A 28 5.53 -1.94 -0.16
CA GLY A 28 5.18 -2.25 -1.53
C GLY A 28 4.35 -1.15 -2.20
N LYS A 29 3.90 -1.45 -3.43
CA LYS A 29 3.15 -0.51 -4.28
C LYS A 29 1.94 0.11 -3.56
N TYR A 30 1.12 -0.71 -2.91
CA TYR A 30 -0.15 -0.27 -2.33
C TYR A 30 0.08 0.53 -1.05
N GLY A 31 1.07 0.16 -0.24
CA GLY A 31 1.50 0.96 0.90
C GLY A 31 2.03 2.33 0.46
N PHE A 32 2.78 2.44 -0.64
CA PHE A 32 3.20 3.74 -1.18
C PHE A 32 2.01 4.61 -1.59
N LEU A 33 1.05 4.04 -2.31
CA LEU A 33 -0.15 4.76 -2.74
C LEU A 33 -0.98 5.23 -1.54
N ARG A 34 -1.16 4.38 -0.52
CA ARG A 34 -1.87 4.76 0.71
C ARG A 34 -1.14 5.85 1.46
N ARG A 35 0.18 5.78 1.57
CA ARG A 35 0.99 6.82 2.21
C ARG A 35 0.79 8.17 1.52
N ASP A 36 0.87 8.20 0.20
CA ASP A 36 0.76 9.43 -0.57
C ASP A 36 -0.66 10.02 -0.45
N TYR A 37 -1.69 9.18 -0.49
CA TYR A 37 -3.06 9.61 -0.21
C TYR A 37 -3.20 10.17 1.22
N LEU A 38 -2.70 9.46 2.24
CA LEU A 38 -2.77 9.94 3.62
C LEU A 38 -2.04 11.28 3.79
N LYS A 39 -0.85 11.42 3.20
CA LYS A 39 -0.03 12.62 3.30
C LYS A 39 -0.65 13.81 2.58
N ASN A 40 -1.27 13.61 1.41
CA ASN A 40 -1.76 14.71 0.58
C ASN A 40 -3.24 15.04 0.84
N CYS A 41 -4.06 14.05 1.16
CA CYS A 41 -5.51 14.18 1.29
C CYS A 41 -6.00 14.05 2.74
N LYS A 42 -5.26 13.36 3.62
CA LYS A 42 -5.67 13.06 5.02
C LYS A 42 -4.59 13.44 6.04
N ARG A 43 -4.02 14.64 5.90
CA ARG A 43 -2.85 15.13 6.67
C ARG A 43 -2.95 14.92 8.17
N ALA A 44 -4.11 15.18 8.78
CA ALA A 44 -4.30 15.00 10.21
C ALA A 44 -4.12 13.53 10.63
N LYS A 45 -4.72 12.59 9.90
CA LYS A 45 -4.59 11.14 10.14
C LYS A 45 -3.14 10.69 9.96
N TYR A 46 -2.48 11.14 8.89
CA TYR A 46 -1.07 10.87 8.65
C TYR A 46 -0.18 11.33 9.82
N GLN A 47 -0.35 12.57 10.29
CA GLN A 47 0.42 13.13 11.40
C GLN A 47 0.18 12.35 12.70
N VAL A 48 -1.07 12.01 13.01
CA VAL A 48 -1.40 11.20 14.19
C VAL A 48 -0.71 9.84 14.14
N MET A 49 -0.72 9.15 12.99
CA MET A 49 -0.06 7.85 12.84
C MET A 49 1.46 7.95 12.92
N LEU A 50 2.05 9.02 12.38
CA LEU A 50 3.48 9.28 12.49
C LEU A 50 3.91 9.53 13.94
N LEU A 51 3.16 10.37 14.66
CA LEU A 51 3.44 10.68 16.07
C LEU A 51 3.25 9.47 17.00
N LYS A 52 2.36 8.55 16.63
CA LYS A 52 2.13 7.30 17.36
C LYS A 52 3.04 6.16 16.90
N ASP A 53 3.89 6.38 15.90
CA ASP A 53 4.75 5.36 15.27
C ASP A 53 3.97 4.13 14.73
N THR A 54 2.70 4.31 14.34
CA THR A 54 1.85 3.25 13.78
C THR A 54 1.75 3.30 12.26
N LEU A 55 2.39 4.29 11.62
CA LEU A 55 2.26 4.50 10.18
C LEU A 55 2.88 3.34 9.38
N GLY A 56 4.07 2.88 9.76
CA GLY A 56 4.77 1.81 9.04
C GLY A 56 3.98 0.50 9.04
N GLU A 57 3.52 0.07 10.22
CA GLU A 57 2.69 -1.13 10.38
C GLU A 57 1.41 -1.04 9.54
N HIS A 58 0.73 0.12 9.55
CA HIS A 58 -0.46 0.31 8.74
C HIS A 58 -0.19 0.13 7.24
N LEU A 59 0.91 0.68 6.73
CA LEU A 59 1.23 0.61 5.30
C LEU A 59 1.62 -0.81 4.88
N LEU A 60 2.36 -1.54 5.71
CA LEU A 60 2.68 -2.96 5.49
C LEU A 60 1.41 -3.83 5.50
N GLU A 61 0.48 -3.55 6.42
CA GLU A 61 -0.80 -4.23 6.47
C GLU A 61 -1.61 -3.99 5.20
N ILE A 62 -1.63 -2.76 4.68
CA ILE A 62 -2.31 -2.44 3.42
C ILE A 62 -1.71 -3.23 2.25
N ASP A 63 -0.38 -3.37 2.16
CA ASP A 63 0.23 -4.19 1.11
C ASP A 63 -0.16 -5.67 1.23
N ARG A 64 -0.24 -6.19 2.46
CA ARG A 64 -0.68 -7.58 2.69
C ARG A 64 -2.13 -7.77 2.25
N VAL A 65 -3.03 -6.94 2.75
CA VAL A 65 -4.47 -7.02 2.46
C VAL A 65 -4.74 -6.79 0.98
N ALA A 66 -4.00 -5.89 0.32
CA ALA A 66 -4.16 -5.65 -1.11
C ALA A 66 -3.82 -6.89 -1.96
N LYS A 67 -2.75 -7.62 -1.62
CA LYS A 67 -2.37 -8.86 -2.32
C LYS A 67 -3.44 -9.95 -2.13
N GLU A 68 -3.90 -10.15 -0.90
CA GLU A 68 -4.97 -11.10 -0.61
C GLU A 68 -6.25 -10.75 -1.38
N ARG A 69 -6.58 -9.45 -1.44
CA ARG A 69 -7.75 -8.95 -2.16
C ARG A 69 -7.63 -9.15 -3.67
N GLU A 70 -6.45 -8.89 -4.24
CA GLU A 70 -6.16 -9.13 -5.65
C GLU A 70 -6.39 -10.59 -6.02
N GLU A 71 -5.85 -11.53 -5.25
CA GLU A 71 -6.05 -12.96 -5.49
C GLU A 71 -7.53 -13.37 -5.45
N ILE A 72 -8.30 -12.80 -4.51
CA ILE A 72 -9.74 -13.07 -4.40
C ILE A 72 -10.48 -12.54 -5.64
N ILE A 73 -10.19 -11.31 -6.07
CA ILE A 73 -10.86 -10.70 -7.22
C ILE A 73 -10.52 -11.46 -8.50
N LEU A 74 -9.24 -11.78 -8.74
CA LEU A 74 -8.84 -12.53 -9.93
C LEU A 74 -9.50 -13.91 -9.99
N LYS A 75 -9.57 -14.65 -8.87
CA LYS A 75 -10.29 -15.94 -8.81
C LYS A 75 -11.79 -15.80 -9.06
N GLN A 76 -12.39 -14.67 -8.70
CA GLN A 76 -13.80 -14.40 -8.99
C GLN A 76 -14.00 -14.08 -10.47
N LEU A 77 -13.13 -13.25 -11.04
CA LEU A 77 -13.16 -12.87 -12.45
C LEU A 77 -12.94 -14.07 -13.36
N GLU A 78 -11.97 -14.93 -13.09
CA GLU A 78 -11.73 -16.16 -13.87
C GLU A 78 -12.94 -17.12 -13.86
N LYS A 79 -13.75 -17.12 -12.79
CA LYS A 79 -14.98 -17.92 -12.72
C LYS A 79 -16.12 -17.33 -13.54
N SER A 80 -16.26 -16.01 -13.54
CA SER A 80 -17.34 -15.32 -14.26
C SER A 80 -17.02 -15.06 -15.73
N ASP A 81 -15.74 -14.87 -16.05
CA ASP A 81 -15.21 -14.49 -17.36
C ASP A 81 -13.90 -15.28 -17.60
N PRO A 82 -13.98 -16.57 -17.98
CA PRO A 82 -12.80 -17.41 -18.14
C PRO A 82 -11.83 -16.87 -19.20
N LEU A 83 -10.54 -17.00 -18.94
CA LEU A 83 -9.52 -16.61 -19.90
C LEU A 83 -9.61 -17.49 -21.18
N PRO A 84 -9.48 -16.90 -22.37
CA PRO A 84 -9.47 -17.66 -23.62
C PRO A 84 -8.23 -18.57 -23.68
N ASP A 85 -8.24 -19.58 -24.55
CA ASP A 85 -7.04 -20.42 -24.70
C ASP A 85 -5.89 -19.59 -25.30
N LYS A 86 -4.74 -19.65 -24.63
CA LYS A 86 -3.55 -18.92 -25.01
C LYS A 86 -2.90 -19.49 -26.27
N GLU A 87 -3.04 -20.80 -26.50
CA GLU A 87 -2.49 -21.46 -27.69
C GLU A 87 -3.30 -21.09 -28.95
N ASP A 88 -4.61 -20.92 -28.79
CA ASP A 88 -5.52 -20.55 -29.89
C ASP A 88 -5.44 -19.05 -30.22
N ASP A 89 -5.48 -18.16 -29.22
CA ASP A 89 -5.38 -16.72 -29.41
C ASP A 89 -4.63 -16.03 -28.25
N GLN A 90 -3.32 -15.92 -28.42
CA GLN A 90 -2.44 -15.25 -27.46
C GLN A 90 -2.83 -13.79 -27.23
N MET A 91 -3.33 -13.08 -28.25
CA MET A 91 -3.66 -11.65 -28.13
C MET A 91 -4.96 -11.45 -27.34
N ALA A 92 -5.96 -12.31 -27.56
CA ALA A 92 -7.18 -12.33 -26.75
C ALA A 92 -6.85 -12.67 -25.29
N TRP A 93 -5.97 -13.64 -25.04
CA TRP A 93 -5.55 -14.01 -23.69
C TRP A 93 -4.87 -12.85 -22.96
N VAL A 94 -3.90 -12.18 -23.59
CA VAL A 94 -3.22 -11.02 -22.99
C VAL A 94 -4.21 -9.89 -22.69
N ARG A 95 -5.17 -9.64 -23.58
CA ARG A 95 -6.22 -8.62 -23.36
C ARG A 95 -7.08 -8.96 -22.14
N ALA A 96 -7.58 -10.19 -22.05
CA ALA A 96 -8.42 -10.63 -20.94
C ALA A 96 -7.68 -10.56 -19.60
N VAL A 97 -6.43 -11.05 -19.53
CA VAL A 97 -5.60 -10.98 -18.33
C VAL A 97 -5.36 -9.52 -17.89
N ASN A 98 -5.06 -8.63 -18.83
CA ASN A 98 -4.84 -7.21 -18.52
C ASN A 98 -6.13 -6.53 -18.04
N GLN A 99 -7.28 -6.87 -18.64
CA GLN A 99 -8.57 -6.38 -18.20
C GLN A 99 -8.88 -6.83 -16.76
N HIS A 100 -8.66 -8.11 -16.44
CA HIS A 100 -8.89 -8.62 -15.08
C HIS A 100 -8.00 -7.93 -14.05
N ARG A 101 -6.72 -7.73 -14.37
CA ARG A 101 -5.79 -6.99 -13.50
C ARG A 101 -6.23 -5.53 -13.31
N ALA A 102 -6.69 -4.86 -14.36
CA ALA A 102 -7.18 -3.50 -14.27
C ALA A 102 -8.41 -3.40 -13.34
N ILE A 103 -9.36 -4.33 -13.47
CA ILE A 103 -10.53 -4.39 -12.59
C ILE A 103 -10.11 -4.62 -11.14
N ALA A 104 -9.21 -5.58 -10.89
CA ALA A 104 -8.71 -5.86 -9.55
C ALA A 104 -8.02 -4.65 -8.92
N GLU A 105 -7.17 -3.96 -9.70
CA GLU A 105 -6.50 -2.75 -9.26
C GLU A 105 -7.50 -1.65 -8.89
N GLU A 106 -8.47 -1.35 -9.76
CA GLU A 106 -9.48 -0.31 -9.52
C GLU A 106 -10.26 -0.56 -8.22
N MET A 107 -10.67 -1.81 -7.99
CA MET A 107 -11.35 -2.20 -6.76
C MET A 107 -10.46 -2.00 -5.52
N ILE A 108 -9.21 -2.44 -5.57
CA ILE A 108 -8.25 -2.30 -4.46
C ILE A 108 -8.01 -0.82 -4.14
N LEU A 109 -7.85 0.02 -5.16
CA LEU A 109 -7.65 1.47 -4.98
C LEU A 109 -8.84 2.10 -4.25
N ALA A 110 -10.06 1.74 -4.64
CA ALA A 110 -11.28 2.25 -4.02
C ALA A 110 -11.46 1.74 -2.58
N GLU A 111 -11.22 0.44 -2.35
CA GLU A 111 -11.50 -0.24 -1.08
C GLU A 111 -10.43 -0.02 0.00
N LEU A 112 -9.15 0.14 -0.38
CA LEU A 112 -8.04 0.18 0.58
C LEU A 112 -7.29 1.51 0.56
N ILE A 113 -7.13 2.13 -0.62
CA ILE A 113 -6.22 3.27 -0.78
C ILE A 113 -6.94 4.59 -0.54
N TYR A 114 -8.08 4.82 -1.18
CA TYR A 114 -8.78 6.11 -1.19
C TYR A 114 -9.92 6.22 -0.18
N VAL A 115 -9.95 5.32 0.82
CA VAL A 115 -10.94 5.34 1.90
C VAL A 115 -10.71 6.53 2.85
N SER A 116 -11.82 7.17 3.22
CA SER A 116 -11.87 8.39 4.03
C SER A 116 -11.25 8.29 5.43
#